data_AF-A0A7L8RP83-F1
#
_entry.id   AF-A0A7L8RP83-F1
#
_cell.length_a   1.000
_cell.length_b   1.000
_cell.length_c   1.000
_cell.angle_alpha   90.00
_cell.angle_beta   90.00
_cell.angle_gamma   90.00
#
_symmetry.space_group_name_H-M   'P 1'
#
loop_
_entity.id
_entity.type
_entity.pdbx_description
1 polymer ?
#
loop_
_entity_poly.entity_id
_entity_poly.type
_entity_poly.pdbx_seq_one_letter_code
_entity_poly.pdbx_strand_id
1 'polypeptide(L)'
;MTNLLLRNVRPYGGANSDLLIRDGRIAGIGRFEPDPGMPVENGKGAIAIPGLIDAHTHLDKTTWGMPWHENNRRAVLRERIDFEREHRIEIGIDPHRQSMRHAIGLAAHGATHIRSHVDIDPVHKLALVDGIMETREKLKGFIDIEIVAFPQSGLMVMPGTLELLDEALSQGCEVLGGIDPCGIDRDPKGQLDALFALALKHQCPIDIHLHEAGDLGAFTMELMFERIRANGMQGKVAISHAFALGMNDYLRVGQLIEQIAELDVAILTTGAPSATVPSIMRLKQAGVRVGAGCDGIRDTWGPWGQPDMLDRAKVVGMKNGLRSDIELAHVLHVVSQGGADVMRIEGYGLAEGCNADLTLLTGETLAHAVVDVAPRPLVVKGGRVTARNGQATVEMP
;
A
#
# COMPACT_ATOMS: atom_id res chain seq x y z
N MET A 1 2.65 9.79 27.31
CA MET A 1 3.84 10.31 26.60
C MET A 1 4.68 9.11 26.19
N THR A 2 5.06 9.01 24.93
CA THR A 2 5.81 7.87 24.38
C THR A 2 7.26 8.29 24.14
N ASN A 3 8.07 8.07 25.17
CA ASN A 3 9.50 8.36 25.17
C ASN A 3 10.27 7.05 25.03
N LEU A 4 11.33 7.04 24.22
CA LEU A 4 12.15 5.86 23.96
C LEU A 4 13.55 6.31 23.56
N LEU A 5 14.58 5.68 24.12
CA LEU A 5 15.94 5.76 23.59
C LEU A 5 16.29 4.47 22.87
N LEU A 6 16.48 4.55 21.55
CA LEU A 6 16.92 3.42 20.74
C LEU A 6 18.42 3.54 20.48
N ARG A 7 19.22 2.77 21.20
CA ARG A 7 20.69 2.80 21.15
C ARG A 7 21.24 1.96 20.00
N ASN A 8 22.43 2.34 19.53
CA ASN A 8 23.27 1.49 18.69
C ASN A 8 22.55 1.02 17.41
N VAL A 9 22.02 1.96 16.63
CA VAL A 9 21.41 1.74 15.32
C VAL A 9 22.19 2.45 14.21
N ARG A 10 21.91 2.11 12.95
CA ARG A 10 22.48 2.79 11.78
C ARG A 10 21.36 3.40 10.94
N PRO A 11 20.99 4.68 11.15
CA PRO A 11 19.98 5.36 10.34
C PRO A 11 20.35 5.29 8.85
N TYR A 12 19.46 4.73 8.04
CA TYR A 12 19.66 4.44 6.60
C TYR A 12 20.96 3.67 6.28
N GLY A 13 21.46 2.87 7.23
CA GLY A 13 22.69 2.09 7.08
C GLY A 13 23.98 2.90 7.25
N GLY A 14 23.90 4.17 7.68
CA GLY A 14 25.03 5.05 7.92
C GLY A 14 25.79 4.76 9.23
N ALA A 15 26.38 5.81 9.79
CA ALA A 15 27.17 5.70 11.02
C ALA A 15 26.32 5.27 12.22
N ASN A 16 26.95 4.52 13.13
CA ASN A 16 26.30 4.07 14.35
C ASN A 16 25.91 5.26 15.25
N SER A 17 24.64 5.32 15.62
CA SER A 17 24.03 6.40 16.40
C SER A 17 22.93 5.84 17.32
N ASP A 18 22.46 6.67 18.22
CA ASP A 18 21.25 6.46 19.01
C ASP A 18 20.14 7.38 18.46
N LEU A 19 18.89 6.94 18.56
CA LEU A 19 17.70 7.74 18.26
C LEU A 19 16.97 8.07 19.56
N LEU A 20 16.87 9.36 19.87
CA LEU A 20 16.08 9.86 20.99
C LEU A 20 14.66 10.14 20.49
N ILE A 21 13.67 9.52 21.12
CA ILE A 21 12.25 9.72 20.82
C ILE A 21 11.58 10.37 22.02
N ARG A 22 10.86 11.46 21.77
CA ARG A 22 10.05 12.17 22.77
C ARG A 22 8.66 12.44 22.21
N ASP A 23 7.65 12.15 23.01
CA ASP A 23 6.24 12.37 22.65
C ASP A 23 5.87 11.81 21.26
N GLY A 24 6.39 10.62 20.95
CA GLY A 24 6.13 9.93 19.70
C GLY A 24 6.80 10.54 18.47
N ARG A 25 7.75 11.46 18.64
CA ARG A 25 8.54 12.07 17.57
C ARG A 25 10.03 11.84 17.78
N ILE A 26 10.78 11.82 16.67
CA ILE A 26 12.24 11.79 16.71
C ILE A 26 12.72 13.16 17.19
N ALA A 27 13.36 13.18 18.35
CA ALA A 27 13.88 14.38 19.00
C ALA A 27 15.38 14.60 18.73
N GLY A 28 16.09 13.57 18.28
CA GLY A 28 17.52 13.69 17.95
C GLY A 28 18.15 12.40 17.45
N ILE A 29 19.21 12.54 16.65
CA ILE A 29 20.09 11.46 16.20
C ILE A 29 21.51 11.75 16.67
N GLY A 30 22.12 10.86 17.44
CA GLY A 30 23.44 11.12 18.02
C GLY A 30 23.79 10.20 19.18
N ARG A 31 24.33 10.75 20.26
CA ARG A 31 24.59 10.03 21.50
C ARG A 31 23.80 10.67 22.62
N PHE A 32 23.06 9.87 23.37
CA PHE A 32 22.19 10.36 24.42
C PHE A 32 22.27 9.47 25.65
N GLU A 33 22.19 10.11 26.82
CA GLU A 33 21.89 9.41 28.06
C GLU A 33 20.37 9.40 28.29
N PRO A 34 19.78 8.27 28.72
CA PRO A 34 18.36 8.18 28.95
C PRO A 34 17.97 9.01 30.17
N ASP A 35 16.85 9.72 30.07
CA ASP A 35 16.22 10.33 31.24
C ASP A 35 15.80 9.23 32.24
N PRO A 36 15.78 9.50 33.55
CA PRO A 36 15.33 8.52 34.54
C PRO A 36 13.95 7.92 34.19
N GLY A 37 13.89 6.58 34.09
CA GLY A 37 12.66 5.86 33.76
C GLY A 37 12.30 5.80 32.27
N MET A 38 13.10 6.38 31.38
CA MET A 38 12.92 6.24 29.92
C MET A 38 13.23 4.80 29.47
N PRO A 39 12.33 4.14 28.72
CA PRO A 39 12.61 2.87 28.07
C PRO A 39 13.84 2.95 27.17
N VAL A 40 14.69 1.92 27.21
CA VAL A 40 15.90 1.83 26.38
C VAL A 40 15.88 0.52 25.60
N GLU A 41 16.01 0.63 24.28
CA GLU A 41 16.16 -0.51 23.38
C GLU A 41 17.56 -0.49 22.76
N ASN A 42 18.17 -1.67 22.59
CA ASN A 42 19.46 -1.79 21.91
C ASN A 42 19.25 -2.39 20.52
N GLY A 43 19.49 -1.59 19.49
CA GLY A 43 19.37 -1.98 18.09
C GLY A 43 20.49 -2.89 17.59
N LYS A 44 21.55 -3.15 18.39
CA LYS A 44 22.64 -4.10 18.08
C LYS A 44 23.32 -3.86 16.72
N GLY A 45 23.40 -2.60 16.29
CA GLY A 45 23.98 -2.20 15.01
C GLY A 45 23.05 -2.42 13.81
N ALA A 46 21.77 -2.74 14.02
CA ALA A 46 20.79 -2.89 12.95
C ALA A 46 20.58 -1.58 12.19
N ILE A 47 20.14 -1.71 10.94
CA ILE A 47 19.78 -0.58 10.09
C ILE A 47 18.43 -0.05 10.55
N ALA A 48 18.31 1.25 10.80
CA ALA A 48 17.02 1.89 11.06
C ALA A 48 16.53 2.56 9.77
N ILE A 49 15.28 2.28 9.38
CA ILE A 49 14.56 2.99 8.33
C ILE A 49 13.19 3.45 8.86
N PRO A 50 12.56 4.46 8.25
CA PRO A 50 11.15 4.74 8.51
C PRO A 50 10.30 3.49 8.28
N GLY A 51 9.17 3.39 8.98
CA GLY A 51 8.32 2.20 8.92
C GLY A 51 7.86 1.90 7.49
N LEU A 52 7.84 0.63 7.10
CA LEU A 52 7.42 0.22 5.76
C LEU A 52 5.95 0.61 5.53
N ILE A 53 5.58 0.72 4.26
CA ILE A 53 4.24 1.16 3.83
C ILE A 53 3.68 0.15 2.85
N ASP A 54 2.54 -0.44 3.16
CA ASP A 54 1.76 -1.18 2.18
C ASP A 54 0.76 -0.23 1.53
N ALA A 55 1.13 0.36 0.40
CA ALA A 55 0.32 1.41 -0.22
C ALA A 55 -0.83 0.85 -1.08
N HIS A 56 -0.92 -0.47 -1.24
CA HIS A 56 -1.97 -1.11 -2.03
C HIS A 56 -2.20 -2.55 -1.59
N THR A 57 -3.25 -2.79 -0.83
CA THR A 57 -3.67 -4.15 -0.46
C THR A 57 -5.18 -4.26 -0.36
N HIS A 58 -5.66 -5.47 -0.05
CA HIS A 58 -7.05 -5.79 0.24
C HIS A 58 -7.13 -6.58 1.54
N LEU A 59 -7.42 -5.87 2.64
CA LEU A 59 -7.48 -6.47 3.97
C LEU A 59 -8.73 -7.34 4.18
N ASP A 60 -9.81 -7.10 3.43
CA ASP A 60 -11.14 -7.67 3.64
C ASP A 60 -11.29 -9.12 3.16
N LYS A 61 -10.40 -9.58 2.29
CA LYS A 61 -10.56 -10.83 1.52
C LYS A 61 -9.44 -11.84 1.67
N THR A 62 -8.43 -11.56 2.49
CA THR A 62 -7.37 -12.55 2.75
C THR A 62 -7.94 -13.80 3.45
N THR A 63 -7.39 -14.97 3.12
CA THR A 63 -7.60 -16.23 3.84
C THR A 63 -6.41 -16.55 4.77
N TRP A 64 -5.54 -15.57 5.04
CA TRP A 64 -4.41 -15.76 5.94
C TRP A 64 -4.86 -16.24 7.34
N GLY A 65 -4.18 -17.25 7.88
CA GLY A 65 -4.56 -17.88 9.14
C GLY A 65 -5.84 -18.74 9.09
N MET A 66 -6.45 -18.95 7.91
CA MET A 66 -7.51 -19.95 7.70
C MET A 66 -6.91 -21.26 7.16
N PRO A 67 -7.67 -22.37 7.16
CA PRO A 67 -7.32 -23.54 6.36
C PRO A 67 -7.09 -23.17 4.89
N TRP A 68 -6.28 -23.97 4.19
CA TRP A 68 -5.96 -23.74 2.79
C TRP A 68 -7.23 -23.70 1.92
N HIS A 69 -7.37 -22.64 1.14
CA HIS A 69 -8.41 -22.51 0.12
C HIS A 69 -7.92 -23.13 -1.20
N GLU A 70 -8.58 -24.21 -1.62
CA GLU A 70 -8.28 -24.87 -2.90
C GLU A 70 -8.88 -24.08 -4.07
N ASN A 71 -8.03 -23.44 -4.88
CA ASN A 71 -8.46 -22.68 -6.05
C ASN A 71 -8.32 -23.49 -7.34
N ASN A 72 -9.45 -24.02 -7.82
CA ASN A 72 -9.54 -24.83 -9.04
C ASN A 72 -10.17 -24.07 -10.23
N ARG A 73 -10.01 -22.74 -10.27
CA ARG A 73 -10.65 -21.87 -11.29
C ARG A 73 -9.65 -21.32 -12.30
N ARG A 74 -10.17 -20.83 -13.42
CA ARG A 74 -9.37 -20.15 -14.45
C ARG A 74 -8.99 -18.75 -13.99
N ALA A 75 -7.86 -18.26 -14.49
CA ALA A 75 -7.32 -16.94 -14.18
C ALA A 75 -7.93 -15.82 -15.05
N VAL A 76 -9.26 -15.62 -14.97
CA VAL A 76 -9.97 -14.54 -15.67
C VAL A 76 -10.47 -13.53 -14.66
N LEU A 77 -10.17 -12.23 -14.87
CA LEU A 77 -10.46 -11.16 -13.91
C LEU A 77 -11.93 -11.15 -13.46
N ARG A 78 -12.87 -11.11 -14.41
CA ARG A 78 -14.31 -11.09 -14.11
C ARG A 78 -14.78 -12.34 -13.36
N GLU A 79 -14.29 -13.52 -13.73
CA GLU A 79 -14.66 -14.78 -13.06
C GLU A 79 -14.17 -14.81 -11.60
N ARG A 80 -13.01 -14.21 -11.30
CA ARG A 80 -12.49 -14.10 -9.92
C ARG A 80 -13.34 -13.16 -9.06
N ILE A 81 -13.71 -12.00 -9.62
CA ILE A 81 -14.60 -11.03 -8.98
C ILE A 81 -15.93 -11.69 -8.61
N ASP A 82 -16.57 -12.33 -9.59
CA ASP A 82 -17.88 -12.93 -9.40
C ASP A 82 -17.81 -14.09 -8.38
N PHE A 83 -16.78 -14.95 -8.49
CA PHE A 83 -16.58 -16.06 -7.55
C PHE A 83 -16.41 -15.59 -6.11
N GLU A 84 -15.50 -14.65 -5.86
CA GLU A 84 -15.27 -14.13 -4.52
C GLU A 84 -16.53 -13.51 -3.93
N ARG A 85 -17.22 -12.66 -4.71
CA ARG A 85 -18.47 -12.02 -4.27
C ARG A 85 -19.51 -13.06 -3.87
N GLU A 86 -19.63 -14.15 -4.62
CA GLU A 86 -20.66 -15.15 -4.36
C GLU A 86 -20.31 -16.11 -3.21
N HIS A 87 -19.02 -16.36 -2.94
CA HIS A 87 -18.60 -17.46 -2.07
C HIS A 87 -17.89 -17.02 -0.79
N ARG A 88 -17.54 -15.73 -0.60
CA ARG A 88 -16.78 -15.30 0.59
C ARG A 88 -17.43 -15.66 1.93
N ILE A 89 -18.77 -15.61 2.01
CA ILE A 89 -19.53 -15.98 3.21
C ILE A 89 -19.45 -17.49 3.46
N GLU A 90 -19.60 -18.31 2.41
CA GLU A 90 -19.50 -19.78 2.51
C GLU A 90 -18.08 -20.21 2.93
N ILE A 91 -17.05 -19.56 2.39
CA ILE A 91 -15.65 -19.79 2.75
C ILE A 91 -15.38 -19.38 4.22
N GLY A 92 -16.24 -18.54 4.81
CA GLY A 92 -16.10 -18.03 6.17
C GLY A 92 -15.07 -16.91 6.29
N ILE A 93 -14.90 -16.12 5.23
CA ILE A 93 -14.09 -14.90 5.24
C ILE A 93 -14.86 -13.85 6.04
N ASP A 94 -14.32 -13.49 7.20
CA ASP A 94 -14.87 -12.45 8.07
C ASP A 94 -14.01 -11.18 7.93
N PRO A 95 -14.57 -10.05 7.46
CA PRO A 95 -13.77 -8.88 7.08
C PRO A 95 -12.96 -8.32 8.25
N HIS A 96 -13.51 -8.31 9.47
CA HIS A 96 -12.78 -7.83 10.65
C HIS A 96 -11.63 -8.76 11.05
N ARG A 97 -11.89 -10.07 11.18
CA ARG A 97 -10.85 -11.06 11.54
C ARG A 97 -9.73 -11.09 10.52
N GLN A 98 -10.06 -11.10 9.23
CA GLN A 98 -9.06 -11.20 8.17
C GLN A 98 -8.22 -9.93 8.05
N SER A 99 -8.87 -8.76 8.17
CA SER A 99 -8.12 -7.50 8.18
C SER A 99 -7.22 -7.36 9.42
N MET A 100 -7.66 -7.81 10.60
CA MET A 100 -6.81 -7.87 11.80
C MET A 100 -5.57 -8.75 11.57
N ARG A 101 -5.75 -9.96 11.04
CA ARG A 101 -4.63 -10.90 10.78
C ARG A 101 -3.61 -10.32 9.81
N HIS A 102 -4.09 -9.72 8.74
CA HIS A 102 -3.24 -9.11 7.73
C HIS A 102 -2.49 -7.90 8.31
N ALA A 103 -3.20 -6.95 8.92
CA ALA A 103 -2.61 -5.74 9.47
C ALA A 103 -1.60 -6.01 10.60
N ILE A 104 -1.92 -6.95 11.51
CA ILE A 104 -0.99 -7.39 12.57
C ILE A 104 0.25 -8.06 11.96
N GLY A 105 0.07 -8.88 10.92
CA GLY A 105 1.17 -9.48 10.18
C GLY A 105 2.09 -8.42 9.57
N LEU A 106 1.52 -7.40 8.92
CA LEU A 106 2.28 -6.31 8.30
C LEU A 106 3.05 -5.51 9.36
N ALA A 107 2.40 -5.17 10.47
CA ALA A 107 3.02 -4.49 11.60
C ALA A 107 4.17 -5.31 12.21
N ALA A 108 4.00 -6.64 12.34
CA ALA A 108 5.05 -7.54 12.80
C ALA A 108 6.28 -7.55 11.88
N HIS A 109 6.10 -7.29 10.58
CA HIS A 109 7.14 -7.23 9.56
C HIS A 109 7.61 -5.81 9.23
N GLY A 110 7.28 -4.83 10.07
CA GLY A 110 7.85 -3.48 10.02
C GLY A 110 7.01 -2.43 9.30
N ALA A 111 5.79 -2.77 8.87
CA ALA A 111 4.87 -1.79 8.32
C ALA A 111 4.27 -0.89 9.40
N THR A 112 4.02 0.37 9.07
CA THR A 112 3.43 1.36 9.99
C THR A 112 2.18 2.03 9.43
N HIS A 113 1.95 1.89 8.13
CA HIS A 113 0.77 2.39 7.45
C HIS A 113 0.36 1.42 6.34
N ILE A 114 -0.95 1.39 6.07
CA ILE A 114 -1.59 0.58 5.04
C ILE A 114 -2.60 1.46 4.30
N ARG A 115 -2.66 1.34 2.98
CA ARG A 115 -3.83 1.72 2.18
C ARG A 115 -4.52 0.45 1.69
N SER A 116 -5.74 0.21 2.17
CA SER A 116 -6.54 -0.94 1.77
C SER A 116 -7.68 -0.51 0.87
N HIS A 117 -7.81 -1.18 -0.27
CA HIS A 117 -9.04 -1.18 -1.04
C HIS A 117 -10.03 -2.13 -0.38
N VAL A 118 -11.29 -1.72 -0.30
CA VAL A 118 -12.36 -2.51 0.32
C VAL A 118 -13.54 -2.57 -0.64
N ASP A 119 -13.94 -3.78 -0.98
CA ASP A 119 -14.96 -4.03 -1.98
C ASP A 119 -16.32 -3.45 -1.53
N ILE A 120 -16.97 -2.72 -2.44
CA ILE A 120 -18.32 -2.19 -2.27
C ILE A 120 -19.15 -2.61 -3.49
N ASP A 121 -20.21 -3.36 -3.23
CA ASP A 121 -21.16 -3.81 -4.24
C ASP A 121 -22.57 -4.01 -3.63
N PRO A 122 -23.63 -4.16 -4.45
CA PRO A 122 -24.99 -4.35 -3.96
C PRO A 122 -25.23 -5.65 -3.17
N VAL A 123 -24.31 -6.63 -3.23
CA VAL A 123 -24.44 -7.92 -2.52
C VAL A 123 -24.02 -7.75 -1.07
N HIS A 124 -22.85 -7.16 -0.83
CA HIS A 124 -22.29 -6.98 0.53
C HIS A 124 -22.55 -5.61 1.13
N LYS A 125 -22.98 -4.64 0.31
CA LYS A 125 -23.20 -3.25 0.70
C LYS A 125 -21.95 -2.70 1.38
N LEU A 126 -22.07 -2.21 2.61
CA LEU A 126 -20.98 -1.63 3.40
C LEU A 126 -20.42 -2.57 4.47
N ALA A 127 -20.91 -3.82 4.58
CA ALA A 127 -20.51 -4.72 5.66
C ALA A 127 -18.99 -5.00 5.71
N LEU A 128 -18.33 -4.98 4.54
CA LEU A 128 -16.88 -5.14 4.45
C LEU A 128 -16.15 -3.90 4.96
N VAL A 129 -16.63 -2.70 4.60
CA VAL A 129 -16.12 -1.42 5.11
C VAL A 129 -16.24 -1.37 6.64
N ASP A 130 -17.40 -1.75 7.19
CA ASP A 130 -17.63 -1.80 8.63
C ASP A 130 -16.59 -2.67 9.36
N GLY A 131 -16.30 -3.85 8.82
CA GLY A 131 -15.29 -4.76 9.39
C GLY A 131 -13.88 -4.18 9.39
N ILE A 132 -13.50 -3.44 8.35
CA ILE A 132 -12.18 -2.80 8.25
C ILE A 132 -12.12 -1.56 9.16
N MET A 133 -13.21 -0.81 9.27
CA MET A 133 -13.30 0.30 10.23
C MET A 133 -13.17 -0.18 11.69
N GLU A 134 -13.77 -1.34 12.03
CA GLU A 134 -13.57 -1.97 13.34
C GLU A 134 -12.10 -2.34 13.58
N THR A 135 -11.43 -2.90 12.57
CA THR A 135 -9.99 -3.21 12.62
C THR A 135 -9.15 -1.95 12.82
N ARG A 136 -9.41 -0.90 12.04
CA ARG A 136 -8.72 0.39 12.13
C ARG A 136 -8.81 0.99 13.52
N GLU A 137 -9.98 0.95 14.16
CA GLU A 137 -10.14 1.46 15.53
C GLU A 137 -9.42 0.58 16.55
N LYS A 138 -9.51 -0.76 16.46
CA LYS A 138 -8.80 -1.67 17.38
C LYS A 138 -7.28 -1.58 17.28
N LEU A 139 -6.74 -1.29 16.10
CA LEU A 139 -5.30 -1.17 15.85
C LEU A 139 -4.79 0.27 15.87
N LYS A 140 -5.59 1.23 16.35
CA LYS A 140 -5.20 2.63 16.46
C LYS A 140 -3.91 2.81 17.27
N GLY A 141 -2.93 3.47 16.66
CA GLY A 141 -1.59 3.67 17.25
C GLY A 141 -0.70 2.43 17.23
N PHE A 142 -1.14 1.35 16.59
CA PHE A 142 -0.34 0.15 16.31
C PHE A 142 0.09 0.12 14.83
N ILE A 143 -0.85 0.36 13.92
CA ILE A 143 -0.65 0.57 12.49
C ILE A 143 -1.78 1.45 11.96
N ASP A 144 -1.47 2.41 11.08
CA ASP A 144 -2.49 3.30 10.53
C ASP A 144 -3.05 2.70 9.23
N ILE A 145 -4.37 2.79 9.04
CA ILE A 145 -5.07 2.20 7.90
C ILE A 145 -5.90 3.28 7.21
N GLU A 146 -5.57 3.57 5.96
CA GLU A 146 -6.36 4.39 5.04
C GLU A 146 -7.26 3.49 4.19
N ILE A 147 -8.53 3.85 4.03
CA ILE A 147 -9.53 2.99 3.39
C ILE A 147 -9.96 3.61 2.04
N VAL A 148 -9.84 2.81 0.99
CA VAL A 148 -10.33 3.14 -0.35
C VAL A 148 -11.69 2.48 -0.56
N ALA A 149 -12.73 3.28 -0.81
CA ALA A 149 -14.06 2.80 -1.19
C ALA A 149 -14.02 2.28 -2.63
N PHE A 150 -14.04 0.94 -2.82
CA PHE A 150 -13.63 0.33 -4.08
C PHE A 150 -14.75 -0.46 -4.77
N PRO A 151 -15.22 -0.03 -5.96
CA PRO A 151 -16.28 -0.74 -6.70
C PRO A 151 -15.74 -1.93 -7.49
N GLN A 152 -15.25 -2.97 -6.78
CA GLN A 152 -14.60 -4.16 -7.37
C GLN A 152 -15.43 -4.84 -8.48
N SER A 153 -16.76 -4.82 -8.37
CA SER A 153 -17.67 -5.45 -9.33
C SER A 153 -18.02 -4.58 -10.55
N GLY A 154 -17.51 -3.34 -10.60
CA GLY A 154 -17.88 -2.30 -11.56
C GLY A 154 -18.88 -1.30 -10.98
N LEU A 155 -18.93 -0.12 -11.58
CA LEU A 155 -19.80 0.99 -11.20
C LEU A 155 -21.02 1.07 -12.13
N MET A 156 -20.77 1.07 -13.43
CA MET A 156 -21.80 1.24 -14.47
C MET A 156 -22.60 -0.05 -14.69
N VAL A 157 -21.95 -1.21 -14.53
CA VAL A 157 -22.60 -2.53 -14.73
C VAL A 157 -23.28 -3.07 -13.47
N MET A 158 -23.19 -2.35 -12.35
CA MET A 158 -23.77 -2.73 -11.06
C MET A 158 -24.62 -1.57 -10.49
N PRO A 159 -25.93 -1.52 -10.83
CA PRO A 159 -26.82 -0.50 -10.30
C PRO A 159 -26.85 -0.48 -8.76
N GLY A 160 -26.80 0.70 -8.15
CA GLY A 160 -26.72 0.88 -6.69
C GLY A 160 -25.30 1.05 -6.15
N THR A 161 -24.26 0.71 -6.92
CA THR A 161 -22.87 0.85 -6.46
C THR A 161 -22.47 2.31 -6.24
N LEU A 162 -22.91 3.23 -7.11
CA LEU A 162 -22.54 4.64 -6.99
C LEU A 162 -23.07 5.26 -5.69
N GLU A 163 -24.31 4.94 -5.32
CA GLU A 163 -24.93 5.39 -4.08
C GLU A 163 -24.21 4.82 -2.84
N LEU A 164 -23.76 3.56 -2.91
CA LEU A 164 -22.99 2.93 -1.84
C LEU A 164 -21.58 3.54 -1.69
N LEU A 165 -20.92 3.91 -2.79
CA LEU A 165 -19.64 4.63 -2.72
C LEU A 165 -19.81 6.01 -2.07
N ASP A 166 -20.87 6.73 -2.42
CA ASP A 166 -21.22 8.02 -1.83
C ASP A 166 -21.47 7.91 -0.32
N GLU A 167 -22.17 6.86 0.09
CA GLU A 167 -22.40 6.55 1.50
C GLU A 167 -21.09 6.17 2.23
N ALA A 168 -20.26 5.31 1.65
CA ALA A 168 -18.98 4.90 2.25
C ALA A 168 -18.02 6.07 2.48
N LEU A 169 -17.91 6.99 1.51
CA LEU A 169 -17.12 8.22 1.67
C LEU A 169 -17.70 9.11 2.77
N SER A 170 -19.03 9.24 2.86
CA SER A 170 -19.70 9.96 3.94
C SER A 170 -19.45 9.36 5.33
N GLN A 171 -19.17 8.05 5.40
CA GLN A 171 -18.90 7.30 6.63
C GLN A 171 -17.40 7.25 7.00
N GLY A 172 -16.53 7.84 6.18
CA GLY A 172 -15.11 8.03 6.52
C GLY A 172 -14.13 7.10 5.81
N CYS A 173 -14.49 6.57 4.64
CA CYS A 173 -13.47 6.15 3.66
C CYS A 173 -12.77 7.40 3.08
N GLU A 174 -11.45 7.40 3.06
CA GLU A 174 -10.65 8.57 2.71
C GLU A 174 -10.35 8.70 1.22
N VAL A 175 -10.41 7.61 0.47
CA VAL A 175 -10.04 7.56 -0.96
C VAL A 175 -11.17 6.92 -1.77
N LEU A 176 -11.42 7.43 -2.96
CA LEU A 176 -12.36 6.82 -3.90
C LEU A 176 -11.63 5.89 -4.89
N GLY A 177 -12.09 4.65 -4.98
CA GLY A 177 -11.58 3.65 -5.91
C GLY A 177 -12.29 3.61 -7.26
N GLY A 178 -11.71 2.88 -8.20
CA GLY A 178 -12.31 2.53 -9.49
C GLY A 178 -11.62 1.32 -10.11
N ILE A 179 -12.23 0.65 -11.09
CA ILE A 179 -11.64 -0.52 -11.75
C ILE A 179 -11.94 -0.51 -13.24
N ASP A 180 -10.89 -0.71 -14.06
CA ASP A 180 -10.94 -0.96 -15.51
C ASP A 180 -12.16 -0.35 -16.24
N PRO A 181 -12.16 0.99 -16.43
CA PRO A 181 -13.25 1.73 -17.08
C PRO A 181 -13.74 1.13 -18.41
N CYS A 182 -12.84 0.56 -19.21
CA CYS A 182 -13.21 -0.13 -20.45
C CYS A 182 -13.51 -1.63 -20.20
N GLY A 183 -12.62 -2.33 -19.49
CA GLY A 183 -12.63 -3.79 -19.38
C GLY A 183 -13.76 -4.35 -18.52
N ILE A 184 -14.11 -3.64 -17.44
CA ILE A 184 -15.17 -4.05 -16.51
C ILE A 184 -16.47 -3.32 -16.83
N ASP A 185 -16.45 -1.99 -16.85
CA ASP A 185 -17.69 -1.22 -16.98
C ASP A 185 -18.18 -1.04 -18.42
N ARG A 186 -17.28 -1.18 -19.40
CA ARG A 186 -17.58 -0.98 -20.84
C ARG A 186 -18.16 0.40 -21.17
N ASP A 187 -18.02 1.35 -20.27
CA ASP A 187 -18.38 2.76 -20.41
C ASP A 187 -17.34 3.63 -19.69
N PRO A 188 -16.14 3.79 -20.27
CA PRO A 188 -15.05 4.48 -19.61
C PRO A 188 -15.37 5.95 -19.34
N LYS A 189 -16.15 6.59 -20.22
CA LYS A 189 -16.59 7.97 -20.02
C LYS A 189 -17.55 8.05 -18.83
N GLY A 190 -18.59 7.22 -18.80
CA GLY A 190 -19.58 7.22 -17.73
C GLY A 190 -18.96 6.94 -16.37
N GLN A 191 -18.10 5.92 -16.27
CA GLN A 191 -17.42 5.58 -15.02
C GLN A 191 -16.54 6.74 -14.54
N LEU A 192 -15.63 7.23 -15.38
CA LEU A 192 -14.69 8.28 -14.97
C LEU A 192 -15.40 9.58 -14.62
N ASP A 193 -16.41 10.00 -15.39
CA ASP A 193 -17.16 11.21 -15.07
C ASP A 193 -17.88 11.09 -13.72
N ALA A 194 -18.45 9.92 -13.40
CA ALA A 194 -19.11 9.66 -12.12
C ALA A 194 -18.11 9.64 -10.95
N LEU A 195 -16.97 8.96 -11.10
CA LEU A 195 -15.94 8.90 -10.06
C LEU A 195 -15.36 10.29 -9.76
N PHE A 196 -15.02 11.07 -10.78
CA PHE A 196 -14.49 12.43 -10.57
C PHE A 196 -15.54 13.37 -9.95
N ALA A 197 -16.82 13.27 -10.35
CA ALA A 197 -17.89 14.03 -9.72
C ALA A 197 -18.04 13.69 -8.23
N LEU A 198 -17.95 12.40 -7.88
CA LEU A 198 -18.05 11.95 -6.51
C LEU A 198 -16.83 12.37 -5.66
N ALA A 199 -15.62 12.27 -6.23
CA ALA A 199 -14.40 12.73 -5.57
C ALA A 199 -14.44 14.25 -5.30
N LEU A 200 -14.98 15.05 -6.23
CA LEU A 200 -15.17 16.49 -6.03
C LEU A 200 -16.19 16.78 -4.92
N LYS A 201 -17.30 16.04 -4.87
CA LYS A 201 -18.32 16.17 -3.82
C LYS A 201 -17.72 15.95 -2.42
N HIS A 202 -16.89 14.91 -2.26
CA HIS A 202 -16.28 14.53 -0.98
C HIS A 202 -14.91 15.14 -0.73
N GLN A 203 -14.36 15.86 -1.72
CA GLN A 203 -13.01 16.44 -1.68
C GLN A 203 -11.90 15.42 -1.41
N CYS A 204 -12.08 14.17 -1.85
CA CYS A 204 -11.14 13.07 -1.63
C CYS A 204 -10.26 12.79 -2.86
N PRO A 205 -9.08 12.17 -2.67
CA PRO A 205 -8.28 11.63 -3.77
C PRO A 205 -8.93 10.39 -4.41
N ILE A 206 -8.41 10.03 -5.59
CA ILE A 206 -8.82 8.84 -6.36
C ILE A 206 -7.65 7.86 -6.50
N ASP A 207 -7.92 6.56 -6.39
CA ASP A 207 -6.97 5.48 -6.70
C ASP A 207 -7.65 4.40 -7.56
N ILE A 208 -7.35 4.36 -8.86
CA ILE A 208 -8.01 3.46 -9.81
C ILE A 208 -7.12 2.24 -10.10
N HIS A 209 -7.69 1.05 -9.94
CA HIS A 209 -7.14 -0.19 -10.49
C HIS A 209 -7.23 -0.18 -12.01
N LEU A 210 -6.06 -0.14 -12.67
CA LEU A 210 -5.98 -0.17 -14.12
C LEU A 210 -5.11 -1.35 -14.59
N HIS A 211 -5.77 -2.48 -14.79
CA HIS A 211 -5.21 -3.71 -15.34
C HIS A 211 -5.24 -3.73 -16.88
N GLU A 212 -6.01 -2.85 -17.50
CA GLU A 212 -6.02 -2.70 -18.95
C GLU A 212 -4.59 -2.47 -19.47
N ALA A 213 -4.16 -3.35 -20.37
CA ALA A 213 -2.81 -3.35 -20.92
C ALA A 213 -2.77 -2.72 -22.32
N GLY A 214 -1.56 -2.41 -22.79
CA GLY A 214 -1.32 -1.86 -24.13
C GLY A 214 -2.11 -0.58 -24.40
N ASP A 215 -2.57 -0.42 -25.64
CA ASP A 215 -3.27 0.78 -26.09
C ASP A 215 -4.60 1.03 -25.38
N LEU A 216 -5.29 -0.03 -24.90
CA LEU A 216 -6.54 0.14 -24.17
C LEU A 216 -6.31 0.84 -22.83
N GLY A 217 -5.32 0.40 -22.06
CA GLY A 217 -4.98 1.08 -20.82
C GLY A 217 -4.36 2.45 -21.04
N ALA A 218 -3.60 2.64 -22.12
CA ALA A 218 -3.09 3.97 -22.50
C ALA A 218 -4.25 4.94 -22.80
N PHE A 219 -5.25 4.49 -23.56
CA PHE A 219 -6.47 5.27 -23.84
C PHE A 219 -7.21 5.63 -22.54
N THR A 220 -7.38 4.68 -21.63
CA THR A 220 -8.01 4.95 -20.33
C THR A 220 -7.22 5.96 -19.50
N MET A 221 -5.87 5.87 -19.48
CA MET A 221 -5.01 6.88 -18.82
C MET A 221 -5.22 8.27 -19.41
N GLU A 222 -5.30 8.40 -20.74
CA GLU A 222 -5.53 9.70 -21.39
C GLU A 222 -6.88 10.30 -21.02
N LEU A 223 -7.94 9.47 -20.97
CA LEU A 223 -9.23 9.92 -20.46
C LEU A 223 -9.12 10.40 -19.01
N MET A 224 -8.39 9.67 -18.14
CA MET A 224 -8.14 10.12 -16.77
C MET A 224 -7.40 11.46 -16.74
N PHE A 225 -6.37 11.65 -17.56
CA PHE A 225 -5.61 12.90 -17.64
C PHE A 225 -6.49 14.09 -18.04
N GLU A 226 -7.42 13.91 -18.99
CA GLU A 226 -8.41 14.92 -19.35
C GLU A 226 -9.27 15.32 -18.14
N ARG A 227 -9.76 14.36 -17.36
CA ARG A 227 -10.59 14.64 -16.17
C ARG A 227 -9.77 15.31 -15.07
N ILE A 228 -8.52 14.90 -14.87
CA ILE A 228 -7.61 15.54 -13.90
C ILE A 228 -7.47 17.03 -14.22
N ARG A 229 -7.20 17.36 -15.49
CA ARG A 229 -7.06 18.75 -15.96
C ARG A 229 -8.38 19.51 -15.82
N ALA A 230 -9.49 18.94 -16.27
CA ALA A 230 -10.80 19.58 -16.26
C ALA A 230 -11.31 19.89 -14.85
N ASN A 231 -10.98 19.05 -13.86
CA ASN A 231 -11.47 19.15 -12.49
C ASN A 231 -10.43 19.73 -11.50
N GLY A 232 -9.24 20.12 -11.97
CA GLY A 232 -8.19 20.66 -11.10
C GLY A 232 -7.67 19.66 -10.05
N MET A 233 -7.61 18.38 -10.40
CA MET A 233 -7.25 17.29 -9.47
C MET A 233 -5.78 16.86 -9.59
N GLN A 234 -4.91 17.73 -10.07
CA GLN A 234 -3.46 17.49 -10.13
C GLN A 234 -2.94 17.05 -8.75
N GLY A 235 -2.14 15.98 -8.72
CA GLY A 235 -1.60 15.43 -7.46
C GLY A 235 -2.58 14.61 -6.62
N LYS A 236 -3.85 14.51 -7.01
CA LYS A 236 -4.91 13.84 -6.22
C LYS A 236 -5.36 12.50 -6.80
N VAL A 237 -4.69 12.01 -7.84
CA VAL A 237 -5.04 10.75 -8.51
C VAL A 237 -3.86 9.79 -8.50
N ALA A 238 -4.15 8.53 -8.21
CA ALA A 238 -3.24 7.41 -8.32
C ALA A 238 -3.78 6.37 -9.31
N ILE A 239 -2.85 5.67 -9.96
CA ILE A 239 -3.16 4.52 -10.81
C ILE A 239 -2.46 3.30 -10.23
N SER A 240 -3.25 2.37 -9.76
CA SER A 240 -2.80 1.07 -9.30
C SER A 240 -2.59 0.11 -10.47
N HIS A 241 -1.50 -0.66 -10.41
CA HIS A 241 -1.00 -1.60 -11.44
C HIS A 241 -0.42 -0.95 -12.69
N ALA A 242 -1.20 -0.13 -13.39
CA ALA A 242 -0.81 0.61 -14.59
C ALA A 242 -0.13 -0.27 -15.68
N PHE A 243 -0.66 -1.46 -15.96
CA PHE A 243 0.00 -2.45 -16.84
C PHE A 243 0.29 -1.94 -18.26
N ALA A 244 -0.46 -0.96 -18.77
CA ALA A 244 -0.15 -0.29 -20.03
C ALA A 244 1.26 0.32 -20.08
N LEU A 245 1.84 0.76 -18.96
CA LEU A 245 3.21 1.29 -18.92
C LEU A 245 4.29 0.19 -19.08
N GLY A 246 3.89 -1.08 -19.02
CA GLY A 246 4.76 -2.23 -19.29
C GLY A 246 4.79 -2.68 -20.75
N MET A 247 4.12 -1.99 -21.67
CA MET A 247 4.13 -2.36 -23.09
C MET A 247 5.47 -2.05 -23.77
N ASN A 248 5.73 -2.72 -24.90
CA ASN A 248 7.00 -2.61 -25.62
C ASN A 248 7.15 -1.30 -26.42
N ASP A 249 6.09 -0.51 -26.61
CA ASP A 249 6.19 0.79 -27.28
C ASP A 249 6.80 1.84 -26.33
N TYR A 250 8.13 1.96 -26.38
CA TYR A 250 8.90 2.85 -25.50
C TYR A 250 8.53 4.32 -25.66
N LEU A 251 8.21 4.78 -26.88
CA LEU A 251 7.87 6.17 -27.17
C LEU A 251 6.51 6.50 -26.58
N ARG A 252 5.52 5.64 -26.82
CA ARG A 252 4.17 5.79 -26.27
C ARG A 252 4.19 5.77 -24.74
N VAL A 253 4.91 4.82 -24.13
CA VAL A 253 5.09 4.78 -22.67
C VAL A 253 5.81 6.05 -22.18
N GLY A 254 6.80 6.56 -22.92
CA GLY A 254 7.51 7.80 -22.56
C GLY A 254 6.55 9.00 -22.45
N GLN A 255 5.69 9.19 -23.45
CA GLN A 255 4.69 10.26 -23.46
C GLN A 255 3.67 10.14 -22.31
N LEU A 256 3.26 8.91 -21.98
CA LEU A 256 2.39 8.66 -20.83
C LEU A 256 3.09 9.04 -19.53
N ILE A 257 4.36 8.64 -19.35
CA ILE A 257 5.16 8.98 -18.16
C ILE A 257 5.35 10.49 -18.02
N GLU A 258 5.58 11.21 -19.11
CA GLU A 258 5.67 12.68 -19.10
C GLU A 258 4.38 13.33 -18.60
N GLN A 259 3.22 12.89 -19.08
CA GLN A 259 1.93 13.39 -18.59
C GLN A 259 1.64 12.99 -17.13
N ILE A 260 2.01 11.77 -16.73
CA ILE A 260 1.91 11.31 -15.34
C ILE A 260 2.72 12.22 -14.42
N ALA A 261 3.95 12.56 -14.81
CA ALA A 261 4.82 13.47 -14.05
C ALA A 261 4.25 14.90 -14.02
N GLU A 262 3.81 15.43 -15.16
CA GLU A 262 3.19 16.77 -15.26
C GLU A 262 1.97 16.90 -14.34
N LEU A 263 1.11 15.87 -14.32
CA LEU A 263 -0.14 15.85 -13.56
C LEU A 263 0.02 15.35 -12.11
N ASP A 264 1.25 15.03 -11.67
CA ASP A 264 1.55 14.44 -10.36
C ASP A 264 0.67 13.20 -10.06
N VAL A 265 0.49 12.33 -11.07
CA VAL A 265 -0.24 11.07 -10.90
C VAL A 265 0.67 10.04 -10.25
N ALA A 266 0.26 9.52 -9.09
CA ALA A 266 0.99 8.46 -8.41
C ALA A 266 0.80 7.12 -9.13
N ILE A 267 1.83 6.27 -9.13
CA ILE A 267 1.75 4.90 -9.64
C ILE A 267 1.97 3.91 -8.51
N LEU A 268 1.09 2.93 -8.36
CA LEU A 268 1.28 1.81 -7.44
C LEU A 268 1.58 0.54 -8.21
N THR A 269 2.64 -0.17 -7.83
CA THR A 269 3.00 -1.46 -8.43
C THR A 269 2.98 -2.58 -7.42
N THR A 270 2.50 -3.74 -7.84
CA THR A 270 2.51 -4.96 -7.03
C THR A 270 3.56 -5.95 -7.55
N GLY A 271 4.26 -5.64 -8.65
CA GLY A 271 5.15 -6.60 -9.31
C GLY A 271 4.41 -7.81 -9.88
N ALA A 272 3.14 -7.63 -10.29
CA ALA A 272 2.23 -8.69 -10.72
C ALA A 272 2.89 -9.69 -11.70
N PRO A 273 2.89 -11.00 -11.40
CA PRO A 273 3.51 -12.00 -12.27
C PRO A 273 2.76 -12.17 -13.60
N SER A 274 1.45 -11.91 -13.61
CA SER A 274 0.54 -12.13 -14.74
C SER A 274 0.62 -11.08 -15.85
N ALA A 275 1.35 -9.99 -15.67
CA ALA A 275 1.42 -8.89 -16.63
C ALA A 275 2.86 -8.40 -16.83
N THR A 276 3.13 -7.68 -17.92
CA THR A 276 4.25 -6.74 -17.93
C THR A 276 3.88 -5.54 -17.07
N VAL A 277 4.84 -5.00 -16.33
CA VAL A 277 4.59 -3.99 -15.29
C VAL A 277 5.34 -2.70 -15.59
N PRO A 278 4.93 -1.55 -15.02
CA PRO A 278 5.69 -0.31 -15.16
C PRO A 278 7.14 -0.47 -14.69
N SER A 279 8.08 0.11 -15.44
CA SER A 279 9.49 0.18 -15.02
C SER A 279 9.65 1.21 -13.90
N ILE A 280 9.91 0.75 -12.67
CA ILE A 280 10.06 1.65 -11.52
C ILE A 280 11.27 2.60 -11.66
N MET A 281 12.27 2.20 -12.47
CA MET A 281 13.45 3.03 -12.72
C MET A 281 13.18 4.14 -13.74
N ARG A 282 12.37 3.88 -14.78
CA ARG A 282 11.93 4.94 -15.71
C ARG A 282 11.03 5.94 -15.00
N LEU A 283 10.12 5.47 -14.15
CA LEU A 283 9.26 6.32 -13.33
C LEU A 283 10.07 7.19 -12.36
N LYS A 284 11.09 6.60 -11.70
CA LYS A 284 12.04 7.33 -10.87
C LYS A 284 12.74 8.45 -11.64
N GLN A 285 13.26 8.17 -12.83
CA GLN A 285 13.95 9.15 -13.66
C GLN A 285 13.05 10.33 -14.06
N ALA A 286 11.75 10.08 -14.23
CA ALA A 286 10.75 11.10 -14.52
C ALA A 286 10.23 11.84 -13.27
N GLY A 287 10.68 11.49 -12.06
CA GLY A 287 10.21 12.11 -10.82
C GLY A 287 8.79 11.71 -10.41
N VAL A 288 8.27 10.60 -10.94
CA VAL A 288 6.93 10.10 -10.59
C VAL A 288 6.96 9.49 -9.20
N ARG A 289 5.94 9.79 -8.38
CA ARG A 289 5.71 9.12 -7.08
C ARG A 289 5.30 7.67 -7.31
N VAL A 290 6.09 6.74 -6.78
CA VAL A 290 5.86 5.31 -6.92
C VAL A 290 5.80 4.64 -5.56
N GLY A 291 4.66 4.00 -5.28
CA GLY A 291 4.47 3.12 -4.14
C GLY A 291 4.40 1.66 -4.59
N ALA A 292 4.58 0.74 -3.65
CA ALA A 292 4.23 -0.65 -3.86
C ALA A 292 3.28 -1.14 -2.77
N GLY A 293 2.57 -2.20 -3.09
CA GLY A 293 1.69 -2.86 -2.14
C GLY A 293 1.60 -4.35 -2.37
N CYS A 294 1.09 -5.05 -1.36
CA CYS A 294 0.98 -6.49 -1.39
C CYS A 294 -0.07 -7.00 -2.38
N ASP A 295 -1.04 -6.15 -2.77
CA ASP A 295 -2.26 -6.59 -3.45
C ASP A 295 -3.04 -7.56 -2.56
N GLY A 296 -3.80 -8.48 -3.18
CA GLY A 296 -4.31 -9.67 -2.52
C GLY A 296 -3.21 -10.55 -1.92
N ILE A 297 -3.44 -11.05 -0.69
CA ILE A 297 -2.57 -12.01 -0.01
C ILE A 297 -3.37 -13.25 0.31
N ARG A 298 -2.93 -14.40 -0.22
CA ARG A 298 -3.54 -15.72 0.00
C ARG A 298 -5.06 -15.62 0.06
N ASP A 299 -5.69 -15.44 -1.07
CA ASP A 299 -7.13 -15.23 -1.19
C ASP A 299 -7.69 -16.07 -2.35
N THR A 300 -8.95 -15.81 -2.70
CA THR A 300 -9.60 -16.45 -3.84
C THR A 300 -9.04 -15.97 -5.19
N TRP A 301 -8.23 -14.91 -5.22
CA TRP A 301 -7.61 -14.36 -6.42
C TRP A 301 -6.25 -14.98 -6.71
N GLY A 302 -5.46 -15.27 -5.67
CA GLY A 302 -4.12 -15.82 -5.81
C GLY A 302 -3.56 -16.49 -4.56
N PRO A 303 -2.68 -17.49 -4.72
CA PRO A 303 -2.11 -18.23 -3.60
C PRO A 303 -0.88 -17.54 -2.96
N TRP A 304 -0.42 -16.44 -3.55
CA TRP A 304 0.86 -15.81 -3.21
C TRP A 304 0.71 -14.73 -2.14
N GLY A 305 1.84 -14.16 -1.75
CA GLY A 305 1.90 -13.05 -0.80
C GLY A 305 2.05 -13.52 0.64
N GLN A 306 2.66 -12.65 1.42
CA GLN A 306 2.76 -12.69 2.87
C GLN A 306 2.66 -11.23 3.35
N PRO A 307 2.18 -10.98 4.57
CA PRO A 307 2.04 -9.62 5.11
C PRO A 307 3.42 -9.04 5.46
N ASP A 308 4.23 -8.80 4.43
CA ASP A 308 5.63 -8.39 4.51
C ASP A 308 6.04 -7.57 3.25
N MET A 309 6.35 -6.30 3.47
CA MET A 309 6.77 -5.39 2.41
C MET A 309 8.19 -5.65 1.85
N LEU A 310 9.09 -6.36 2.54
CA LEU A 310 10.36 -6.78 1.91
C LEU A 310 10.17 -8.01 1.01
N ASP A 311 9.22 -8.90 1.32
CA ASP A 311 8.80 -9.94 0.37
C ASP A 311 8.23 -9.28 -0.90
N ARG A 312 7.40 -8.24 -0.73
CA ARG A 312 6.92 -7.45 -1.86
C ARG A 312 8.05 -6.73 -2.61
N ALA A 313 9.00 -6.12 -1.91
CA ALA A 313 10.15 -5.48 -2.52
C ALA A 313 10.96 -6.47 -3.38
N LYS A 314 11.17 -7.69 -2.88
CA LYS A 314 11.81 -8.77 -3.63
C LYS A 314 11.03 -9.11 -4.92
N VAL A 315 9.71 -9.26 -4.84
CA VAL A 315 8.87 -9.53 -6.02
C VAL A 315 8.98 -8.40 -7.06
N VAL A 316 8.84 -7.15 -6.62
CA VAL A 316 8.94 -5.96 -7.50
C VAL A 316 10.33 -5.87 -8.13
N GLY A 317 11.40 -6.07 -7.34
CA GLY A 317 12.78 -6.01 -7.79
C GLY A 317 13.11 -7.12 -8.81
N MET A 318 12.68 -8.35 -8.55
CA MET A 318 12.83 -9.46 -9.49
C MET A 318 12.06 -9.22 -10.78
N LYS A 319 10.82 -8.72 -10.69
CA LYS A 319 9.98 -8.43 -11.85
C LYS A 319 10.55 -7.32 -12.73
N ASN A 320 11.24 -6.34 -12.14
CA ASN A 320 11.93 -5.26 -12.85
C ASN A 320 13.37 -5.62 -13.28
N GLY A 321 13.86 -6.82 -12.95
CA GLY A 321 15.21 -7.26 -13.34
C GLY A 321 16.34 -6.53 -12.62
N LEU A 322 16.10 -5.94 -11.44
CA LEU A 322 17.05 -5.13 -10.71
C LEU A 322 18.24 -5.95 -10.17
N ARG A 323 19.43 -5.36 -10.11
CA ARG A 323 20.68 -6.07 -9.72
C ARG A 323 21.63 -5.24 -8.86
N SER A 324 21.73 -3.94 -9.08
CA SER A 324 22.70 -3.08 -8.40
C SER A 324 22.19 -2.60 -7.03
N ASP A 325 23.11 -2.26 -6.13
CA ASP A 325 22.77 -1.71 -4.81
C ASP A 325 21.92 -0.44 -4.88
N ILE A 326 22.12 0.40 -5.91
CA ILE A 326 21.33 1.61 -6.14
C ILE A 326 19.88 1.26 -6.48
N GLU A 327 19.67 0.22 -7.31
CA GLU A 327 18.34 -0.27 -7.66
C GLU A 327 17.68 -0.97 -6.47
N LEU A 328 18.43 -1.73 -5.68
CA LEU A 328 17.92 -2.38 -4.47
C LEU A 328 17.54 -1.35 -3.39
N ALA A 329 18.35 -0.30 -3.20
CA ALA A 329 17.97 0.81 -2.34
C ALA A 329 16.71 1.53 -2.87
N HIS A 330 16.53 1.62 -4.19
CA HIS A 330 15.32 2.19 -4.77
C HIS A 330 14.08 1.32 -4.56
N VAL A 331 14.18 -0.01 -4.65
CA VAL A 331 13.02 -0.86 -4.36
C VAL A 331 12.62 -0.77 -2.88
N LEU A 332 13.59 -0.63 -1.97
CA LEU A 332 13.30 -0.33 -0.55
C LEU A 332 12.58 1.01 -0.39
N HIS A 333 13.03 2.05 -1.12
CA HIS A 333 12.37 3.35 -1.13
C HIS A 333 10.90 3.21 -1.56
N VAL A 334 10.60 2.46 -2.63
CA VAL A 334 9.23 2.25 -3.15
C VAL A 334 8.29 1.61 -2.10
N VAL A 335 8.79 0.74 -1.22
CA VAL A 335 8.00 0.11 -0.14
C VAL A 335 8.08 0.88 1.20
N SER A 336 8.66 2.07 1.21
CA SER A 336 8.85 2.93 2.38
C SER A 336 8.46 4.36 1.99
N GLN A 337 9.42 5.27 1.81
CA GLN A 337 9.19 6.66 1.45
C GLN A 337 8.28 6.84 0.22
N GLY A 338 8.44 6.03 -0.83
CA GLY A 338 7.59 6.09 -2.02
C GLY A 338 6.11 5.80 -1.70
N GLY A 339 5.83 4.83 -0.82
CA GLY A 339 4.48 4.60 -0.31
C GLY A 339 3.95 5.79 0.49
N ALA A 340 4.78 6.39 1.35
CA ALA A 340 4.42 7.58 2.10
C ALA A 340 4.16 8.80 1.19
N ASP A 341 4.93 8.96 0.11
CA ASP A 341 4.74 10.02 -0.89
C ASP A 341 3.43 9.81 -1.66
N VAL A 342 3.07 8.56 -1.99
CA VAL A 342 1.79 8.23 -2.63
C VAL A 342 0.61 8.54 -1.71
N MET A 343 0.70 8.13 -0.45
CA MET A 343 -0.32 8.36 0.59
C MET A 343 -0.29 9.78 1.19
N ARG A 344 0.69 10.62 0.81
CA ARG A 344 0.92 11.97 1.35
C ARG A 344 1.03 12.01 2.88
N ILE A 345 1.75 11.05 3.46
CA ILE A 345 1.92 10.96 4.92
C ILE A 345 2.87 12.06 5.39
N GLU A 346 2.38 12.95 6.25
CA GLU A 346 3.17 14.03 6.86
C GLU A 346 4.06 13.52 8.00
N GLY A 347 5.23 14.15 8.16
CA GLY A 347 6.16 13.80 9.24
C GLY A 347 6.79 12.42 9.10
N TYR A 348 6.73 11.79 7.92
CA TYR A 348 7.42 10.52 7.63
C TYR A 348 8.93 10.74 7.46
N GLY A 349 9.75 9.80 7.94
CA GLY A 349 11.21 9.86 7.83
C GLY A 349 11.91 9.56 9.16
N LEU A 350 13.24 9.72 9.17
CA LEU A 350 14.06 9.61 10.39
C LEU A 350 14.62 10.95 10.89
N ALA A 351 14.29 12.07 10.26
CA ALA A 351 14.79 13.37 10.66
C ALA A 351 14.17 13.84 12.00
N GLU A 352 14.82 14.79 12.67
CA GLU A 352 14.24 15.45 13.83
C GLU A 352 12.88 16.06 13.49
N GLY A 353 11.88 15.85 14.35
CA GLY A 353 10.50 16.26 14.16
C GLY A 353 9.59 15.22 13.47
N CYS A 354 10.17 14.25 12.75
CA CYS A 354 9.40 13.15 12.15
C CYS A 354 8.69 12.31 13.22
N ASN A 355 7.58 11.69 12.85
CA ASN A 355 6.91 10.69 13.66
C ASN A 355 7.88 9.54 13.93
N ALA A 356 7.89 9.02 15.16
CA ALA A 356 8.73 7.89 15.54
C ALA A 356 8.11 6.56 15.09
N ASP A 357 7.98 6.44 13.76
CA ASP A 357 7.46 5.30 13.02
C ASP A 357 8.61 4.68 12.23
N LEU A 358 9.20 3.62 12.77
CA LEU A 358 10.42 3.04 12.22
C LEU A 358 10.47 1.53 12.39
N THR A 359 11.27 0.88 11.54
CA THR A 359 11.62 -0.53 11.69
C THR A 359 13.12 -0.70 11.63
N LEU A 360 13.61 -1.68 12.38
CA LEU A 360 14.98 -2.15 12.27
C LEU A 360 15.06 -3.28 11.24
N LEU A 361 16.14 -3.28 10.47
CA LEU A 361 16.48 -4.31 9.49
C LEU A 361 17.85 -4.90 9.80
N THR A 362 18.02 -6.18 9.51
CA THR A 362 19.32 -6.86 9.47
C THR A 362 20.07 -6.50 8.20
N GLY A 363 21.37 -6.82 8.16
CA GLY A 363 22.21 -6.61 6.98
C GLY A 363 23.22 -5.49 7.14
N GLU A 364 24.19 -5.46 6.23
CA GLU A 364 25.33 -4.53 6.25
C GLU A 364 25.03 -3.23 5.49
N THR A 365 24.22 -3.31 4.44
CA THR A 365 23.79 -2.19 3.61
C THR A 365 22.27 -2.26 3.39
N LEU A 366 21.67 -1.19 2.85
CA LEU A 366 20.25 -1.21 2.46
C LEU A 366 19.97 -2.30 1.41
N ALA A 367 20.91 -2.52 0.48
CA ALA A 367 20.80 -3.58 -0.52
C ALA A 367 20.80 -4.98 0.11
N HIS A 368 21.70 -5.23 1.08
CA HIS A 368 21.72 -6.47 1.85
C HIS A 368 20.40 -6.66 2.60
N ALA A 369 19.88 -5.62 3.27
CA ALA A 369 18.62 -5.69 4.01
C ALA A 369 17.42 -6.08 3.14
N VAL A 370 17.39 -5.67 1.86
CA VAL A 370 16.32 -6.03 0.91
C VAL A 370 16.35 -7.52 0.53
N VAL A 371 17.54 -8.10 0.40
CA VAL A 371 17.69 -9.50 -0.04
C VAL A 371 17.72 -10.49 1.13
N ASP A 372 17.98 -10.01 2.34
CA ASP A 372 18.00 -10.82 3.56
C ASP A 372 16.58 -11.08 4.08
N VAL A 373 16.21 -12.35 4.18
CA VAL A 373 14.89 -12.78 4.66
C VAL A 373 14.98 -13.06 6.15
N ALA A 374 15.17 -12.01 6.95
CA ALA A 374 15.31 -12.11 8.40
C ALA A 374 14.16 -11.42 9.15
N PRO A 375 13.69 -11.95 10.30
CA PRO A 375 12.69 -11.28 11.12
C PRO A 375 13.13 -9.87 11.54
N ARG A 376 12.17 -8.94 11.66
CA ARG A 376 12.46 -7.53 11.97
C ARG A 376 12.84 -7.46 13.44
N PRO A 377 14.06 -7.00 13.80
CA PRO A 377 14.47 -6.99 15.20
C PRO A 377 13.54 -6.18 16.09
N LEU A 378 13.08 -5.02 15.60
CA LEU A 378 12.21 -4.11 16.34
C LEU A 378 11.37 -3.28 15.37
N VAL A 379 10.11 -3.06 15.71
CA VAL A 379 9.20 -2.12 15.03
C VAL A 379 8.65 -1.15 16.06
N VAL A 380 8.61 0.13 15.70
CA VAL A 380 8.14 1.22 16.55
C VAL A 380 7.08 2.03 15.79
N LYS A 381 5.95 2.29 16.43
CA LYS A 381 4.88 3.21 15.95
C LYS A 381 4.61 4.26 17.02
N GLY A 382 4.69 5.54 16.67
CA GLY A 382 4.46 6.66 17.59
C GLY A 382 5.34 6.59 18.84
N GLY A 383 6.56 6.07 18.73
CA GLY A 383 7.49 5.87 19.85
C GLY A 383 7.18 4.69 20.76
N ARG A 384 6.24 3.81 20.40
CA ARG A 384 5.94 2.55 21.11
C ARG A 384 6.45 1.37 20.32
N VAL A 385 7.08 0.41 21.00
CA VAL A 385 7.43 -0.87 20.38
C VAL A 385 6.16 -1.66 20.08
N THR A 386 5.94 -2.00 18.81
CA THR A 386 4.77 -2.75 18.33
C THR A 386 5.12 -4.18 17.92
N ALA A 387 6.38 -4.46 17.61
CA ALA A 387 6.85 -5.81 17.31
C ALA A 387 8.33 -6.01 17.65
N ARG A 388 8.68 -7.27 17.93
CA ARG A 388 10.04 -7.73 18.20
C ARG A 388 10.30 -9.05 17.50
N ASN A 389 11.43 -9.16 16.81
CA ASN A 389 11.85 -10.38 16.11
C ASN A 389 10.73 -11.00 15.24
N GLY A 390 10.01 -10.16 14.49
CA GLY A 390 8.91 -10.60 13.62
C GLY A 390 7.61 -11.01 14.34
N GLN A 391 7.47 -10.70 15.64
CA GLN A 391 6.26 -10.97 16.42
C GLN A 391 5.65 -9.67 16.94
N ALA A 392 4.38 -9.44 16.62
CA ALA A 392 3.60 -8.33 17.15
C ALA A 392 3.43 -8.46 18.67
N THR A 393 3.30 -7.33 19.38
CA THR A 393 3.02 -7.28 20.81
C THR A 393 1.53 -7.46 21.13
N VAL A 394 0.69 -7.58 20.11
CA VAL A 394 -0.74 -7.88 20.21
C VAL A 394 -1.00 -9.28 19.65
N GLU A 395 -2.00 -9.96 20.20
CA GLU A 395 -2.40 -11.28 19.72
C GLU A 395 -3.12 -11.16 18.37
N MET A 396 -2.76 -12.07 17.46
CA MET A 396 -3.43 -12.22 16.18
C MET A 396 -4.64 -13.17 16.36
N PRO A 397 -5.86 -12.77 15.96
CA PRO A 397 -7.07 -13.58 16.10
C PRO A 397 -7.14 -14.77 15.12
#